data_AF-A0A9D6P4F3-F1
#
_entry.id   AF-A0A9D6P4F3-F1
#
_cell.length_a   1.000
_cell.length_b   1.000
_cell.length_c   1.000
_cell.angle_alpha   90.00
_cell.angle_beta   90.00
_cell.angle_gamma   90.00
#
_symmetry.space_group_name_H-M   'P 1'
#
loop_
_entity.id
_entity.type
_entity.pdbx_description
1 polymer ?
#
loop_
_entity_poly.entity_id
_entity_poly.type
_entity_poly.pdbx_seq_one_letter_code
_entity_poly.pdbx_strand_id
1 'polypeptide(L)'
;MITGIETGTFRTATVFQKINSGLPDSYQSTEFFVAASLEELWIAAAAFHLVEKGEADLAKPLSLDWRQFREGNYGTGRLRSTPRAILMRLAHRANSEFRKQLIPPQPLHLLLRRSVEDSDNLATIVVADALWRPKLQRVIDSWGMKDTIVYDPEMNGPVITTAADVAKFLLDLKRGHLIWREHQRLLLSWMKKRTILNQESQPNTILYKDGQYPTGGGTYFNRAGYVTTCYGDPYLFVMLTKDYPGYNGRISTRQKLITGDYTEEIAQRVI
;
A
#
# COMPACT_ATOMS: atom_id res chain seq x y z
N MET A 1 20.74 5.64 2.44
CA MET A 1 21.37 5.69 1.10
C MET A 1 20.27 5.48 0.07
N ILE A 2 20.20 6.33 -0.95
CA ILE A 2 19.31 6.13 -2.12
C ILE A 2 20.20 5.64 -3.24
N THR A 3 19.93 4.45 -3.76
CA THR A 3 20.57 3.97 -4.98
C THR A 3 19.50 3.84 -6.06
N GLY A 4 19.60 4.67 -7.08
CA GLY A 4 18.92 4.43 -8.35
C GLY A 4 19.73 3.41 -9.12
N ILE A 5 19.12 2.28 -9.47
CA ILE A 5 19.75 1.28 -10.34
C ILE A 5 18.96 1.26 -11.62
N GLU A 6 19.53 1.85 -12.65
CA GLU A 6 19.10 1.65 -14.02
C GLU A 6 19.82 0.41 -14.55
N THR A 7 19.15 -0.74 -14.47
CA THR A 7 19.48 -1.82 -15.41
C THR A 7 18.65 -1.53 -16.65
N GLY A 8 19.19 -1.69 -17.86
CA GLY A 8 18.52 -1.30 -19.12
C GLY A 8 17.17 -1.97 -19.42
N THR A 9 16.54 -2.64 -18.44
CA THR A 9 15.25 -3.32 -18.51
C THR A 9 14.21 -2.84 -17.50
N PHE A 10 14.57 -2.14 -16.41
CA PHE A 10 13.60 -1.56 -15.45
C PHE A 10 14.23 -0.46 -14.59
N ARG A 11 13.40 0.44 -14.06
CA ARG A 11 13.83 1.56 -13.19
C ARG A 11 13.41 1.34 -11.75
N THR A 12 14.29 1.65 -10.82
CA THR A 12 14.06 1.48 -9.38
C THR A 12 14.48 2.72 -8.60
N ALA A 13 13.61 3.18 -7.70
CA ALA A 13 13.98 4.12 -6.64
C ALA A 13 13.98 3.38 -5.30
N THR A 14 15.12 3.41 -4.60
CA THR A 14 15.26 2.78 -3.28
C THR A 14 15.54 3.79 -2.19
N VAL A 15 15.05 3.51 -1.00
CA VAL A 15 15.37 4.22 0.22
C VAL A 15 15.72 3.18 1.28
N PHE A 16 16.80 3.41 2.00
CA PHE A 16 17.10 2.70 3.23
C PHE A 16 17.68 3.67 4.27
N GLN A 17 17.06 3.72 5.45
CA GLN A 17 17.42 4.69 6.48
C GLN A 17 17.08 4.23 7.91
N LYS A 18 17.96 4.55 8.87
CA LYS A 18 17.71 4.41 10.30
C LYS A 18 16.62 5.39 10.79
N ILE A 19 15.56 4.91 11.41
CA ILE A 19 14.37 5.71 11.79
C ILE A 19 14.71 6.83 12.78
N ASN A 20 15.73 6.65 13.61
CA ASN A 20 16.16 7.67 14.58
C ASN A 20 17.05 8.77 13.96
N SER A 21 17.41 8.64 12.69
CA SER A 21 18.06 9.72 11.94
C SER A 21 16.99 10.63 11.29
N GLY A 22 17.26 11.93 11.18
CA GLY A 22 16.44 12.82 10.35
C GLY A 22 16.55 12.43 8.87
N LEU A 23 15.52 12.70 8.05
CA LEU A 23 15.58 12.50 6.60
C LEU A 23 16.75 13.32 6.03
N PRO A 24 17.81 12.73 5.43
CA PRO A 24 18.81 13.49 4.68
C PRO A 24 18.19 14.33 3.56
N ASP A 25 18.71 15.54 3.34
CA ASP A 25 18.25 16.44 2.27
C ASP A 25 18.30 15.82 0.86
N SER A 26 19.09 14.75 0.69
CA SER A 26 19.23 13.98 -0.56
C SER A 26 18.02 13.11 -0.91
N TYR A 27 16.90 13.22 -0.20
CA TYR A 27 15.69 12.42 -0.44
C TYR A 27 14.94 12.75 -1.75
N GLN A 28 15.38 13.75 -2.50
CA GLN A 28 14.69 14.32 -3.67
C GLN A 28 14.77 13.44 -4.93
N SER A 29 14.35 12.17 -4.85
CA SER A 29 13.97 11.46 -6.07
C SER A 29 12.68 12.10 -6.60
N THR A 30 12.80 12.82 -7.70
CA THR A 30 11.67 13.47 -8.40
C THR A 30 10.93 12.52 -9.33
N GLU A 31 11.33 11.24 -9.36
CA GLU A 31 10.72 10.27 -10.26
C GLU A 31 9.42 9.73 -9.67
N PHE A 32 8.34 9.85 -10.45
CA PHE A 32 7.04 9.29 -10.12
C PHE A 32 6.95 7.81 -10.48
N PHE A 33 6.32 7.06 -9.57
CA PHE A 33 5.97 5.66 -9.71
C PHE A 33 4.48 5.50 -9.39
N VAL A 34 3.83 4.51 -10.01
CA VAL A 34 2.51 4.07 -9.53
C VAL A 34 2.69 3.47 -8.15
N ALA A 35 1.92 3.95 -7.16
CA ALA A 35 1.95 3.46 -5.79
C ALA A 35 1.55 1.98 -5.69
N ALA A 36 0.65 1.55 -6.58
CA ALA A 36 -0.02 0.25 -6.50
C ALA A 36 -0.62 0.06 -5.09
N SER A 37 -0.69 -1.18 -4.60
CA SER A 37 -1.25 -1.47 -3.28
C SER A 37 -0.45 -0.96 -2.07
N LEU A 38 0.59 -0.13 -2.26
CA LEU A 38 1.12 0.67 -1.14
C LEU A 38 0.10 1.72 -0.70
N GLU A 39 -0.78 2.16 -1.60
CA GLU A 39 -1.79 3.18 -1.32
C GLU A 39 -2.75 2.84 -0.18
N GLU A 40 -2.97 1.55 0.02
CA GLU A 40 -3.81 0.99 1.08
C GLU A 40 -3.34 1.41 2.47
N LEU A 41 -2.02 1.64 2.65
CA LEU A 41 -1.48 2.11 3.93
C LEU A 41 -1.89 3.54 4.25
N TRP A 42 -1.73 4.48 3.31
CA TRP A 42 -2.11 5.87 3.57
C TRP A 42 -3.61 6.11 3.46
N ILE A 43 -4.35 5.32 2.66
CA ILE A 43 -5.82 5.29 2.72
C ILE A 43 -6.27 4.87 4.13
N ALA A 44 -5.68 3.82 4.70
CA ALA A 44 -6.05 3.37 6.04
C ALA A 44 -5.65 4.36 7.13
N ALA A 45 -4.44 4.92 7.06
CA ALA A 45 -4.03 5.99 7.96
C ALA A 45 -4.97 7.21 7.84
N ALA A 46 -5.42 7.55 6.63
CA ALA A 46 -6.29 8.71 6.43
C ALA A 46 -7.68 8.44 7.01
N ALA A 47 -8.20 7.22 6.89
CA ALA A 47 -9.43 6.82 7.54
C ALA A 47 -9.35 6.97 9.06
N PHE A 48 -8.24 6.50 9.67
CA PHE A 48 -8.01 6.67 11.11
C PHE A 48 -7.91 8.14 11.51
N HIS A 49 -7.15 8.95 10.78
CA HIS A 49 -7.06 10.40 11.00
C HIS A 49 -8.44 11.08 10.98
N LEU A 50 -9.33 10.65 10.07
CA LEU A 50 -10.69 11.18 10.00
C LEU A 50 -11.59 10.69 11.14
N VAL A 51 -11.41 9.46 11.61
CA VAL A 51 -12.09 8.94 12.82
C VAL A 51 -11.66 9.75 14.05
N GLU A 52 -10.37 10.03 14.19
CA GLU A 52 -9.80 10.79 15.31
C GLU A 52 -10.31 12.23 15.36
N LYS A 53 -10.66 12.80 14.20
CA LYS A 53 -11.32 14.11 14.08
C LYS A 53 -12.84 14.07 14.25
N GLY A 54 -13.43 12.89 14.45
CA GLY A 54 -14.88 12.72 14.52
C GLY A 54 -15.60 12.86 13.16
N GLU A 55 -14.85 12.81 12.05
CA GLU A 55 -15.38 12.97 10.69
C GLU A 55 -15.70 11.63 9.99
N ALA A 56 -15.35 10.51 10.63
CA ALA A 56 -15.65 9.16 10.20
C ALA A 56 -15.89 8.26 11.43
N ASP A 57 -16.48 7.09 11.21
CA ASP A 57 -16.76 6.11 12.27
C ASP A 57 -16.36 4.71 11.79
N LEU A 58 -15.52 4.03 12.58
CA LEU A 58 -15.03 2.67 12.30
C LEU A 58 -16.15 1.63 12.27
N ALA A 59 -17.23 1.85 13.02
CA ALA A 59 -18.39 0.97 13.07
C ALA A 59 -19.39 1.26 11.94
N LYS A 60 -19.28 2.41 11.26
CA LYS A 60 -20.20 2.81 10.20
C LYS A 60 -20.24 1.74 9.10
N PRO A 61 -21.42 1.16 8.82
CA PRO A 61 -21.56 0.22 7.72
C PRO A 61 -21.45 0.95 6.38
N LEU A 62 -20.59 0.44 5.50
CA LEU A 62 -20.45 0.90 4.13
C LEU A 62 -21.06 -0.13 3.18
N SER A 63 -21.99 0.34 2.35
CA SER A 63 -22.61 -0.45 1.29
C SER A 63 -21.63 -0.60 0.13
N LEU A 64 -21.64 -1.76 -0.50
CA LEU A 64 -20.88 -2.00 -1.73
C LEU A 64 -21.74 -1.66 -2.95
N ASP A 65 -21.24 -0.81 -3.83
CA ASP A 65 -21.84 -0.53 -5.13
C ASP A 65 -21.31 -1.52 -6.17
N TRP A 66 -22.20 -2.03 -7.02
CA TRP A 66 -21.83 -2.88 -8.16
C TRP A 66 -20.85 -2.20 -9.11
N ARG A 67 -20.85 -0.86 -9.20
CA ARG A 67 -19.87 -0.10 -10.02
C ARG A 67 -18.44 -0.35 -9.55
N GLN A 68 -18.23 -0.46 -8.24
CA GLN A 68 -16.93 -0.74 -7.63
C GLN A 68 -16.41 -2.14 -7.98
N PHE A 69 -17.29 -3.07 -8.38
CA PHE A 69 -16.87 -4.38 -8.89
C PHE A 69 -16.33 -4.31 -10.32
N ARG A 70 -16.73 -3.32 -11.11
CA ARG A 70 -16.15 -3.08 -12.44
C ARG A 70 -14.77 -2.45 -12.34
N GLU A 71 -14.60 -1.51 -11.41
CA GLU A 71 -13.32 -0.84 -11.16
C GLU A 71 -12.32 -1.78 -10.45
N GLY A 72 -12.81 -2.59 -9.49
CA GLY A 72 -12.03 -3.62 -8.80
C GLY A 72 -11.83 -4.93 -9.58
N ASN A 73 -12.08 -4.96 -10.90
CA ASN A 73 -11.89 -6.17 -11.72
C ASN A 73 -10.41 -6.54 -11.93
N TYR A 74 -9.49 -5.66 -11.57
CA TYR A 74 -8.06 -5.94 -11.57
C TYR A 74 -7.57 -6.23 -10.14
N GLY A 75 -6.66 -7.20 -9.98
CA GLY A 75 -5.85 -7.38 -8.75
C GLY A 75 -6.30 -8.45 -7.77
N THR A 76 -6.12 -8.23 -6.46
CA THR A 76 -6.22 -9.22 -5.36
C THR A 76 -7.45 -8.98 -4.46
N GLY A 77 -7.75 -9.93 -3.55
CA GLY A 77 -8.85 -9.79 -2.58
C GLY A 77 -9.84 -10.96 -2.54
N ARG A 78 -10.38 -11.23 -1.34
CA ARG A 78 -11.34 -12.31 -1.07
C ARG A 78 -12.79 -11.85 -1.19
N LEU A 79 -13.07 -10.56 -0.99
CA LEU A 79 -14.44 -10.03 -0.98
C LEU A 79 -15.12 -10.26 -2.33
N ARG A 80 -14.37 -10.09 -3.41
CA ARG A 80 -14.84 -10.28 -4.79
C ARG A 80 -15.05 -11.74 -5.22
N SER A 81 -14.41 -12.70 -4.55
CA SER A 81 -14.51 -14.13 -4.87
C SER A 81 -15.59 -14.84 -4.06
N THR A 82 -16.29 -14.13 -3.17
CA THR A 82 -17.42 -14.70 -2.45
C THR A 82 -18.56 -15.06 -3.41
N PRO A 83 -19.33 -16.13 -3.15
CA PRO A 83 -20.49 -16.49 -3.98
C PRO A 83 -21.48 -15.32 -4.17
N ARG A 84 -21.64 -14.49 -3.13
CA ARG A 84 -22.47 -13.28 -3.15
C ARG A 84 -21.93 -12.21 -4.09
N ALA A 85 -20.62 -11.96 -4.10
CA ALA A 85 -19.97 -11.06 -5.04
C ALA A 85 -20.10 -11.53 -6.50
N ILE A 86 -19.94 -12.83 -6.74
CA ILE A 86 -20.13 -13.43 -8.06
C ILE A 86 -21.59 -13.23 -8.50
N LEU A 87 -22.54 -13.54 -7.62
CA LEU A 87 -23.96 -13.33 -7.89
C LEU A 87 -24.28 -11.87 -8.19
N MET A 88 -23.66 -10.91 -7.50
CA MET A 88 -23.87 -9.48 -7.73
C MET A 88 -23.35 -9.02 -9.10
N ARG A 89 -22.22 -9.56 -9.57
CA ARG A 89 -21.72 -9.31 -10.93
C ARG A 89 -22.67 -9.85 -12.00
N LEU A 90 -23.21 -11.05 -11.78
CA LEU A 90 -24.19 -11.66 -12.68
C LEU A 90 -25.52 -10.89 -12.66
N ALA A 91 -25.90 -10.39 -11.50
CA ALA A 91 -27.11 -9.60 -11.28
C ALA A 91 -26.96 -8.11 -11.67
N HIS A 92 -25.95 -7.72 -12.46
CA HIS A 92 -25.81 -6.32 -12.92
C HIS A 92 -27.02 -5.83 -13.74
N ARG A 93 -27.84 -6.73 -14.29
CA ARG A 93 -29.13 -6.43 -14.95
C ARG A 93 -30.35 -6.47 -14.03
N ALA A 94 -30.19 -6.91 -12.78
CA ALA A 94 -31.27 -6.95 -11.80
C ALA A 94 -31.53 -5.56 -11.19
N ASN A 95 -32.72 -5.37 -10.60
CA ASN A 95 -33.10 -4.12 -9.93
C ASN A 95 -32.14 -3.80 -8.76
N SER A 96 -31.89 -2.50 -8.57
CA SER A 96 -31.09 -1.90 -7.50
C SER A 96 -31.38 -2.43 -6.09
N GLU A 97 -32.65 -2.68 -5.74
CA GLU A 97 -33.02 -3.19 -4.41
C GLU A 97 -32.56 -4.62 -4.16
N PHE A 98 -32.65 -5.49 -5.18
CA PHE A 98 -32.12 -6.85 -5.08
C PHE A 98 -30.61 -6.85 -4.86
N ARG A 99 -29.89 -5.94 -5.54
CA ARG A 99 -28.42 -5.82 -5.40
C ARG A 99 -27.99 -5.41 -4.00
N LYS A 100 -28.73 -4.51 -3.33
CA LYS A 100 -28.44 -4.09 -1.94
C LYS A 100 -28.52 -5.25 -0.94
N GLN A 101 -29.28 -6.30 -1.24
CA GLN A 101 -29.45 -7.46 -0.36
C GLN A 101 -28.34 -8.52 -0.55
N LEU A 102 -27.59 -8.46 -1.66
CA LEU A 102 -26.64 -9.52 -2.02
C LEU A 102 -25.36 -9.47 -1.18
N ILE A 103 -24.85 -8.29 -0.81
CA ILE A 103 -23.69 -8.16 0.08
C ILE A 103 -24.08 -7.22 1.23
N PRO A 104 -24.13 -7.74 2.47
CA PRO A 104 -24.46 -6.90 3.61
C PRO A 104 -23.39 -5.81 3.76
N PRO A 105 -23.80 -4.56 4.10
CA PRO A 105 -22.86 -3.51 4.41
C PRO A 105 -21.78 -3.99 5.39
N GLN A 106 -20.53 -3.60 5.13
CA GLN A 106 -19.40 -3.98 5.97
C GLN A 106 -18.95 -2.76 6.79
N PRO A 107 -18.65 -2.89 8.08
CA PRO A 107 -18.14 -1.78 8.87
C PRO A 107 -16.77 -1.35 8.36
N LEU A 108 -16.50 -0.04 8.41
CA LEU A 108 -15.28 0.58 7.89
C LEU A 108 -14.00 -0.13 8.36
N HIS A 109 -13.87 -0.46 9.64
CA HIS A 109 -12.67 -1.13 10.17
C HIS A 109 -12.39 -2.51 9.53
N LEU A 110 -13.41 -3.28 9.16
CA LEU A 110 -13.22 -4.57 8.49
C LEU A 110 -12.75 -4.40 7.05
N LEU A 111 -13.24 -3.36 6.36
CA LEU A 111 -12.80 -3.03 5.00
C LEU A 111 -11.35 -2.51 5.01
N LEU A 112 -11.00 -1.66 5.97
CA LEU A 112 -9.62 -1.19 6.18
C LEU A 112 -8.65 -2.34 6.42
N ARG A 113 -9.01 -3.24 7.33
CA ARG A 113 -8.20 -4.42 7.63
C ARG A 113 -7.99 -5.29 6.39
N ARG A 114 -9.05 -5.58 5.64
CA ARG A 114 -8.96 -6.39 4.40
C ARG A 114 -8.15 -5.71 3.31
N SER A 115 -8.31 -4.39 3.16
CA SER A 115 -7.52 -3.59 2.24
C SER A 115 -6.03 -3.77 2.55
N VAL A 116 -5.59 -3.63 3.80
CA VAL A 116 -4.17 -3.72 4.14
C VAL A 116 -3.64 -5.16 4.22
N GLU A 117 -4.34 -6.06 4.92
CA GLU A 117 -3.88 -7.44 5.17
C GLU A 117 -3.95 -8.32 3.92
N ASP A 118 -5.08 -8.29 3.22
CA ASP A 118 -5.36 -9.16 2.07
C ASP A 118 -5.05 -8.49 0.73
N SER A 119 -4.69 -7.20 0.75
CA SER A 119 -4.60 -6.37 -0.46
C SER A 119 -5.89 -6.45 -1.28
N ASP A 120 -7.04 -6.33 -0.59
CA ASP A 120 -8.36 -6.47 -1.21
C ASP A 120 -8.76 -5.19 -1.91
N ASN A 121 -8.56 -5.15 -3.24
CA ASN A 121 -8.80 -3.98 -4.07
C ASN A 121 -10.24 -3.47 -3.97
N LEU A 122 -11.22 -4.37 -3.81
CA LEU A 122 -12.61 -3.97 -3.68
C LEU A 122 -12.84 -3.28 -2.33
N ALA A 123 -12.24 -3.79 -1.25
CA ALA A 123 -12.29 -3.10 0.03
C ALA A 123 -11.61 -1.72 -0.04
N THR A 124 -10.45 -1.63 -0.71
CA THR A 124 -9.71 -0.37 -0.94
C THR A 124 -10.57 0.66 -1.65
N ILE A 125 -11.24 0.28 -2.74
CA ILE A 125 -12.13 1.19 -3.50
C ILE A 125 -13.31 1.65 -2.64
N VAL A 126 -13.98 0.74 -1.93
CA VAL A 126 -15.13 1.08 -1.07
C VAL A 126 -14.73 2.09 0.00
N VAL A 127 -13.57 1.91 0.63
CA VAL A 127 -13.04 2.85 1.61
C VAL A 127 -12.70 4.19 0.96
N ALA A 128 -11.96 4.19 -0.14
CA ALA A 128 -11.55 5.42 -0.82
C ALA A 128 -12.75 6.27 -1.27
N ASP A 129 -13.81 5.63 -1.78
CA ASP A 129 -15.05 6.31 -2.16
C ASP A 129 -15.78 6.89 -0.94
N ALA A 130 -15.83 6.14 0.16
CA ALA A 130 -16.50 6.59 1.39
C ALA A 130 -15.79 7.78 2.07
N LEU A 131 -14.46 7.87 1.95
CA LEU A 131 -13.68 9.00 2.47
C LEU A 131 -13.74 10.23 1.54
N TRP A 132 -14.17 10.06 0.29
CA TRP A 132 -14.07 11.01 -0.82
C TRP A 132 -12.63 11.42 -1.15
N ARG A 133 -12.17 11.18 -2.39
CA ARG A 133 -10.77 11.34 -2.79
C ARG A 133 -10.16 12.74 -2.61
N PRO A 134 -10.85 13.88 -2.85
CA PRO A 134 -10.31 15.20 -2.53
C PRO A 134 -10.05 15.38 -1.03
N LYS A 135 -10.82 14.73 -0.17
CA LYS A 135 -10.56 14.73 1.28
C LYS A 135 -9.34 13.87 1.61
N LEU A 136 -9.19 12.71 0.96
CA LEU A 136 -7.99 11.88 1.05
C LEU A 136 -6.73 12.64 0.60
N GLN A 137 -6.77 13.32 -0.55
CA GLN A 137 -5.66 14.15 -1.04
C GLN A 137 -5.31 15.24 -0.01
N ARG A 138 -6.30 15.98 0.51
CA ARG A 138 -6.04 17.00 1.55
C ARG A 138 -5.37 16.44 2.80
N VAL A 139 -5.73 15.23 3.22
CA VAL A 139 -5.07 14.56 4.36
C VAL A 139 -3.62 14.23 4.02
N ILE A 140 -3.37 13.65 2.84
CA ILE A 140 -2.03 13.31 2.35
C ILE A 140 -1.15 14.57 2.22
N ASP A 141 -1.67 15.65 1.65
CA ASP A 141 -1.01 16.94 1.54
C ASP A 141 -0.65 17.49 2.92
N SER A 142 -1.56 17.37 3.89
CA SER A 142 -1.34 17.84 5.27
C SER A 142 -0.23 17.09 5.99
N TRP A 143 0.08 15.86 5.57
CA TRP A 143 1.23 15.10 6.05
C TRP A 143 2.53 15.47 5.34
N GLY A 144 2.47 16.33 4.32
CA GLY A 144 3.61 16.81 3.55
C GLY A 144 4.10 15.84 2.48
N MET A 145 3.25 14.91 2.04
CA MET A 145 3.50 14.04 0.89
C MET A 145 3.12 14.78 -0.40
N LYS A 146 3.98 15.73 -0.82
CA LYS A 146 3.64 16.73 -1.86
C LYS A 146 3.64 16.18 -3.28
N ASP A 147 4.33 15.06 -3.50
CA ASP A 147 4.46 14.40 -4.79
C ASP A 147 3.63 13.10 -4.84
N THR A 148 2.63 12.99 -3.97
CA THR A 148 1.67 11.89 -3.95
C THR A 148 0.34 12.38 -4.46
N ILE A 149 -0.11 11.83 -5.58
CA ILE A 149 -1.31 12.30 -6.28
C ILE A 149 -2.33 11.18 -6.31
N VAL A 150 -3.45 11.41 -5.64
CA VAL A 150 -4.66 10.59 -5.65
C VAL A 150 -5.59 11.11 -6.75
N TYR A 151 -5.64 10.41 -7.88
CA TYR A 151 -6.50 10.81 -9.00
C TYR A 151 -8.00 10.67 -8.68
N ASP A 152 -8.78 11.51 -9.37
CA ASP A 152 -10.24 11.45 -9.46
C ASP A 152 -10.69 10.16 -10.20
N PRO A 153 -11.71 9.42 -9.72
CA PRO A 153 -12.27 8.28 -10.45
C PRO A 153 -12.68 8.59 -11.89
N GLU A 154 -13.05 9.83 -12.23
CA GLU A 154 -13.38 10.22 -13.61
C GLU A 154 -12.15 10.17 -14.54
N MET A 155 -10.95 10.33 -13.98
CA MET A 155 -9.68 10.34 -14.72
C MET A 155 -9.08 8.94 -14.90
N ASN A 156 -9.63 7.90 -14.24
CA ASN A 156 -9.19 6.49 -14.31
C ASN A 156 -7.66 6.26 -14.11
N GLY A 157 -6.97 7.17 -13.42
CA GLY A 157 -5.52 7.09 -13.19
C GLY A 157 -5.17 6.33 -11.90
N PRO A 158 -4.08 5.54 -11.87
CA PRO A 158 -3.60 4.93 -10.63
C PRO A 158 -2.94 5.99 -9.73
N VAL A 159 -3.00 5.82 -8.40
CA VAL A 159 -2.26 6.72 -7.49
C VAL A 159 -0.77 6.68 -7.81
N ILE A 160 -0.15 7.86 -7.92
CA ILE A 160 1.29 8.01 -8.14
C ILE A 160 1.95 8.66 -6.94
N THR A 161 3.22 8.33 -6.73
CA THR A 161 4.03 8.77 -5.58
C THR A 161 5.50 8.80 -5.96
N THR A 162 6.32 9.45 -5.13
CA THR A 162 7.79 9.32 -5.13
C THR A 162 8.25 8.43 -3.98
N ALA A 163 9.50 7.94 -4.06
CA ALA A 163 10.09 7.18 -2.95
C ALA A 163 10.31 8.05 -1.70
N ALA A 164 10.50 9.36 -1.89
CA ALA A 164 10.64 10.35 -0.83
C ALA A 164 9.38 10.46 0.01
N ASP A 165 8.22 10.58 -0.64
CA ASP A 165 6.93 10.69 0.04
C ASP A 165 6.56 9.42 0.80
N VAL A 166 6.80 8.25 0.20
CA VAL A 166 6.57 6.97 0.90
C VAL A 166 7.50 6.84 2.12
N ALA A 167 8.77 7.23 1.99
CA ALA A 167 9.72 7.19 3.10
C ALA A 167 9.31 8.15 4.23
N LYS A 168 8.89 9.36 3.88
CA LYS A 168 8.36 10.35 4.82
C LYS A 168 7.10 9.84 5.52
N PHE A 169 6.14 9.30 4.77
CA PHE A 169 4.93 8.70 5.32
C PHE A 169 5.26 7.61 6.34
N LEU A 170 6.13 6.65 5.99
CA LEU A 170 6.52 5.58 6.91
C LEU A 170 7.27 6.13 8.14
N LEU A 171 8.14 7.12 7.96
CA LEU A 171 8.84 7.73 9.08
C LEU A 171 7.88 8.38 10.07
N ASP A 172 6.97 9.23 9.57
CA ASP A 172 5.98 9.92 10.39
C ASP A 172 4.95 8.95 10.98
N LEU A 173 4.56 7.92 10.23
CA LEU A 173 3.70 6.84 10.73
C LEU A 173 4.39 6.14 11.90
N LYS A 174 5.66 5.75 11.79
CA LYS A 174 6.39 5.06 12.87
C LYS A 174 6.60 5.93 14.10
N ARG A 175 6.80 7.23 13.90
CA ARG A 175 6.96 8.22 14.99
C ARG A 175 5.64 8.60 15.66
N GLY A 176 4.50 8.18 15.11
CA GLY A 176 3.18 8.49 15.67
C GLY A 176 2.74 9.93 15.39
N HIS A 177 3.25 10.54 14.31
CA HIS A 177 2.92 11.91 13.92
C HIS A 177 1.63 12.00 13.08
N LEU A 178 1.18 10.89 12.49
CA LEU A 178 0.06 10.89 11.54
C LEU A 178 -1.30 10.60 12.18
N ILE A 179 -1.31 9.67 13.14
CA ILE A 179 -2.52 9.11 13.77
C ILE A 179 -2.21 8.70 15.21
N TRP A 180 -3.24 8.56 16.04
CA TRP A 180 -3.13 8.13 17.44
C TRP A 180 -2.41 6.78 17.56
N ARG A 181 -1.72 6.63 18.69
CA ARG A 181 -0.85 5.47 18.97
C ARG A 181 -1.57 4.12 18.84
N GLU A 182 -2.86 4.06 19.17
CA GLU A 182 -3.66 2.84 19.09
C GLU A 182 -3.97 2.46 17.64
N HIS A 183 -4.43 3.41 16.83
CA HIS A 183 -4.65 3.22 15.40
C HIS A 183 -3.34 2.97 14.65
N GLN A 184 -2.25 3.63 15.03
CA GLN A 184 -0.92 3.36 14.53
C GLN A 184 -0.51 1.90 14.78
N ARG A 185 -0.63 1.39 16.01
CA ARG A 185 -0.33 -0.01 16.35
C ARG A 185 -1.20 -0.97 15.56
N LEU A 186 -2.49 -0.66 15.42
CA LEU A 186 -3.42 -1.47 14.67
C LEU A 186 -3.05 -1.54 13.19
N LEU A 187 -2.78 -0.40 12.54
CA LEU A 187 -2.35 -0.33 11.14
C LEU A 187 -1.04 -1.09 10.91
N LEU A 188 -0.05 -0.90 11.79
CA LEU A 188 1.22 -1.64 11.72
C LEU A 188 1.01 -3.14 11.91
N SER A 189 0.03 -3.57 12.70
CA SER A 189 -0.28 -4.99 12.89
C SER A 189 -0.88 -5.66 11.65
N TRP A 190 -1.45 -4.89 10.73
CA TRP A 190 -2.01 -5.38 9.46
C TRP A 190 -0.96 -5.57 8.37
N MET A 191 0.24 -4.99 8.52
CA MET A 191 1.33 -5.17 7.58
C MET A 191 1.91 -6.60 7.65
N LYS A 192 2.46 -7.10 6.55
CA LYS A 192 3.09 -8.44 6.52
C LYS A 192 4.33 -8.45 7.41
N LYS A 193 4.48 -9.50 8.21
CA LYS A 193 5.64 -9.70 9.09
C LYS A 193 6.41 -10.94 8.67
N ARG A 194 7.74 -10.82 8.58
CA ARG A 194 8.65 -11.95 8.31
C ARG A 194 9.93 -11.83 9.15
N THR A 195 10.47 -12.97 9.56
CA THR A 195 11.82 -13.05 10.12
C THR A 195 12.78 -13.48 9.02
N ILE A 196 13.90 -12.78 8.88
CA ILE A 196 15.00 -13.14 7.99
C ILE A 196 16.28 -13.28 8.82
N LEU A 197 17.25 -14.03 8.34
CA LEU A 197 18.57 -14.13 8.96
C LEU A 197 19.53 -13.17 8.27
N ASN A 198 20.35 -12.45 9.05
CA ASN A 198 21.49 -11.69 8.53
C ASN A 198 22.66 -12.64 8.17
N GLN A 199 23.79 -12.09 7.69
CA GLN A 199 24.97 -12.89 7.33
C GLN A 199 25.57 -13.68 8.51
N GLU A 200 25.37 -13.20 9.74
CA GLU A 200 25.79 -13.86 10.97
C GLU A 200 24.75 -14.86 11.51
N SER A 201 23.71 -15.18 10.72
CA SER A 201 22.59 -16.04 11.11
C SER A 201 21.76 -15.51 12.30
N GLN A 202 21.79 -14.21 12.56
CA GLN A 202 20.97 -13.56 13.58
C GLN A 202 19.63 -13.09 12.99
N PRO A 203 18.53 -13.13 13.77
CA PRO A 203 17.20 -12.81 13.26
C PRO A 203 16.95 -11.30 13.16
N ASN A 204 16.64 -10.82 11.95
CA ASN A 204 16.04 -9.52 11.70
C ASN A 204 14.52 -9.69 11.45
N THR A 205 13.72 -8.70 11.85
CA THR A 205 12.26 -8.68 11.57
C THR A 205 11.94 -7.65 10.51
N ILE A 206 11.22 -8.04 9.47
CA ILE A 206 10.70 -7.14 8.44
C ILE A 206 9.19 -7.00 8.62
N LEU A 207 8.70 -5.76 8.64
CA LEU A 207 7.29 -5.40 8.57
C LEU A 207 7.05 -4.62 7.29
N TYR A 208 6.23 -5.10 6.36
CA TYR A 208 6.15 -4.51 5.01
C TYR A 208 4.79 -4.64 4.33
N LYS A 209 4.61 -3.83 3.30
CA LYS A 209 3.52 -3.96 2.32
C LYS A 209 4.11 -4.09 0.93
N ASP A 210 3.52 -4.98 0.12
CA ASP A 210 3.80 -5.10 -1.31
C ASP A 210 2.70 -4.37 -2.10
N GLY A 211 3.06 -3.83 -3.26
CA GLY A 211 2.14 -3.32 -4.26
C GLY A 211 2.51 -3.85 -5.64
N GLN A 212 1.52 -4.28 -6.42
CA GLN A 212 1.72 -4.67 -7.82
C GLN A 212 0.69 -3.99 -8.70
N TYR A 213 1.15 -3.41 -9.81
CA TYR A 213 0.27 -2.79 -10.80
C TYR A 213 0.72 -3.16 -12.22
N PRO A 214 0.00 -4.05 -12.92
CA PRO A 214 0.32 -4.40 -14.30
C PRO A 214 -0.06 -3.26 -15.25
N THR A 215 0.74 -3.07 -16.29
CA THR A 215 0.48 -2.14 -17.40
C THR A 215 0.73 -2.83 -18.74
N GLY A 216 0.27 -2.22 -19.84
CA GLY A 216 0.48 -2.74 -21.19
C GLY A 216 1.96 -2.88 -21.59
N GLY A 217 2.88 -2.20 -20.89
CA GLY A 217 4.32 -2.19 -21.18
C GLY A 217 5.22 -2.82 -20.10
N GLY A 218 4.65 -3.32 -18.99
CA GLY A 218 5.43 -3.85 -17.86
C GLY A 218 4.65 -3.87 -16.55
N THR A 219 5.30 -4.18 -15.44
CA THR A 219 4.68 -4.20 -14.10
C THR A 219 5.37 -3.20 -13.18
N TYR A 220 4.61 -2.51 -12.34
CA TYR A 220 5.14 -1.84 -11.16
C TYR A 220 5.16 -2.85 -10.02
N PHE A 221 6.31 -3.03 -9.38
CA PHE A 221 6.45 -3.85 -8.18
C PHE A 221 7.05 -3.00 -7.07
N ASN A 222 6.28 -2.76 -6.04
CA ASN A 222 6.69 -1.89 -4.94
C ASN A 222 6.72 -2.68 -3.64
N ARG A 223 7.66 -2.31 -2.77
CA ARG A 223 7.71 -2.79 -1.40
C ARG A 223 8.17 -1.67 -0.49
N ALA A 224 7.49 -1.49 0.63
CA ALA A 224 7.91 -0.50 1.62
C ALA A 224 7.56 -0.96 3.03
N GLY A 225 8.35 -0.55 4.00
CA GLY A 225 8.14 -0.92 5.39
C GLY A 225 9.33 -0.65 6.29
N TYR A 226 9.49 -1.51 7.30
CA TYR A 226 10.50 -1.39 8.34
C TYR A 226 11.29 -2.68 8.49
N VAL A 227 12.54 -2.54 8.90
CA VAL A 227 13.43 -3.62 9.34
C VAL A 227 13.85 -3.32 10.77
N THR A 228 13.69 -4.28 11.67
CA THR A 228 14.30 -4.23 13.00
C THR A 228 15.46 -5.22 13.00
N THR A 229 16.65 -4.73 13.27
CA THR A 229 17.86 -5.56 13.29
C THR A 229 17.93 -6.42 14.55
N CYS A 230 18.76 -7.46 14.52
CA CYS A 230 19.16 -8.23 15.69
C CYS A 230 19.74 -7.34 16.81
N TYR A 231 20.33 -6.20 16.46
CA TYR A 231 20.84 -5.20 17.39
C TYR A 231 19.76 -4.24 17.93
N GLY A 232 18.50 -4.41 17.53
CA GLY A 232 17.37 -3.60 17.97
C GLY A 232 17.21 -2.28 17.23
N ASP A 233 18.07 -1.99 16.24
CA ASP A 233 17.99 -0.75 15.47
C ASP A 233 16.85 -0.83 14.44
N PRO A 234 15.94 0.18 14.40
CA PRO A 234 14.88 0.21 13.41
C PRO A 234 15.30 1.03 12.18
N TYR A 235 15.12 0.43 11.01
CA TYR A 235 15.29 1.05 9.70
C TYR A 235 13.95 1.08 8.97
N LEU A 236 13.74 2.09 8.13
CA LEU A 236 12.72 2.06 7.10
C LEU A 236 13.37 1.71 5.76
N PHE A 237 12.58 1.12 4.87
CA PHE A 237 12.97 0.90 3.50
C PHE A 237 11.81 1.17 2.54
N VAL A 238 12.14 1.67 1.36
CA VAL A 238 11.21 1.86 0.25
C VAL A 238 11.89 1.33 -1.01
N MET A 239 11.17 0.60 -1.83
CA MET A 239 11.58 0.20 -3.16
C MET A 239 10.38 0.38 -4.08
N LEU A 240 10.49 1.32 -5.01
CA LEU A 240 9.51 1.54 -6.07
C LEU A 240 10.14 1.12 -7.39
N THR A 241 9.46 0.29 -8.17
CA THR A 241 9.94 -0.13 -9.49
C THR A 241 8.92 0.16 -10.56
N LYS A 242 9.39 0.46 -11.77
CA LYS A 242 8.56 0.54 -12.96
C LYS A 242 9.24 -0.07 -14.17
N ASP A 243 8.41 -0.37 -15.17
CA ASP A 243 8.82 -1.04 -16.40
C ASP A 243 9.40 -2.44 -16.13
N TYR A 244 9.02 -3.09 -15.03
CA TYR A 244 9.51 -4.42 -14.69
C TYR A 244 9.05 -5.42 -15.77
N PRO A 245 9.98 -6.09 -16.49
CA PRO A 245 9.62 -6.94 -17.62
C PRO A 245 8.86 -8.17 -17.13
N GLY A 246 7.55 -8.19 -17.39
CA GLY A 246 6.67 -9.36 -17.36
C GLY A 246 6.49 -10.03 -16.00
N TYR A 247 5.41 -9.67 -15.30
CA TYR A 247 4.72 -10.57 -14.37
C TYR A 247 3.70 -11.43 -15.15
N ASN A 248 4.14 -12.43 -15.91
CA ASN A 248 3.23 -13.38 -16.58
C ASN A 248 2.76 -14.51 -15.64
N GLY A 249 2.63 -14.24 -14.33
CA GLY A 249 2.24 -15.23 -13.32
C GLY A 249 3.32 -16.26 -12.95
N ARG A 250 4.50 -16.22 -13.59
CA ARG A 250 5.69 -16.99 -13.21
C ARG A 250 6.82 -16.04 -12.88
N ILE A 251 7.01 -15.74 -11.59
CA ILE A 251 8.23 -15.07 -11.14
C ILE A 251 9.37 -16.07 -11.34
N SER A 252 10.25 -15.81 -12.32
CA SER A 252 11.48 -16.58 -12.46
C SER A 252 12.31 -16.46 -11.19
N THR A 253 13.14 -17.46 -10.87
CA THR A 253 14.02 -17.43 -9.69
C THR A 253 14.87 -16.16 -9.66
N ARG A 254 15.37 -15.70 -10.83
CA ARG A 254 16.07 -14.40 -10.98
C ARG A 254 15.23 -13.18 -10.63
N GLN A 255 13.93 -13.18 -10.93
CA GLN A 255 13.01 -12.08 -10.58
C GLN A 255 12.64 -12.09 -9.09
N LYS A 256 12.63 -13.26 -8.43
CA LYS A 256 12.54 -13.35 -6.96
C LYS A 256 13.82 -12.83 -6.29
N LEU A 257 14.98 -13.15 -6.87
CA LEU A 257 16.28 -12.61 -6.44
C LEU A 257 16.29 -11.07 -6.50
N ILE A 258 15.87 -10.46 -7.61
CA ILE A 258 15.96 -8.99 -7.75
C ILE A 258 14.98 -8.21 -6.84
N THR A 259 13.82 -8.77 -6.47
CA THR A 259 12.79 -8.03 -5.71
C THR A 259 12.63 -8.49 -4.26
N GLY A 260 12.89 -9.76 -3.99
CA GLY A 260 12.94 -10.35 -2.66
C GLY A 260 14.34 -10.21 -2.06
N ASP A 261 15.37 -10.62 -2.80
CA ASP A 261 16.73 -10.57 -2.26
C ASP A 261 17.24 -9.15 -2.16
N TYR A 262 16.85 -8.15 -2.97
CA TYR A 262 17.45 -6.81 -2.79
C TYR A 262 17.14 -6.16 -1.42
N THR A 263 15.92 -6.32 -0.89
CA THR A 263 15.60 -5.85 0.47
C THR A 263 16.28 -6.72 1.54
N GLU A 264 16.29 -8.04 1.34
CA GLU A 264 16.90 -9.00 2.27
C GLU A 264 18.43 -8.89 2.27
N GLU A 265 19.05 -8.64 1.12
CA GLU A 265 20.47 -8.43 0.83
C GLU A 265 20.92 -7.07 1.38
N ILE A 266 20.14 -5.99 1.21
CA ILE A 266 20.38 -4.73 1.93
C ILE A 266 20.30 -4.97 3.44
N ALA A 267 19.27 -5.68 3.92
CA ALA A 267 19.13 -6.01 5.34
C ALA A 267 20.21 -6.99 5.86
N GLN A 268 20.84 -7.76 4.98
CA GLN A 268 21.94 -8.69 5.28
C GLN A 268 23.32 -8.03 5.16
N ARG A 269 23.48 -6.98 4.33
CA ARG A 269 24.77 -6.33 4.03
C ARG A 269 24.99 -5.01 4.76
N VAL A 270 23.93 -4.26 5.07
CA VAL A 270 24.02 -2.93 5.68
C VAL A 270 23.98 -3.00 7.22
N ILE A 271 23.82 -4.20 7.78
CA ILE A 271 23.61 -4.47 9.21
C ILE A 271 24.48 -5.64 9.67
#